data_AF-A0A9E7FV37-F1
#
_entry.id   AF-A0A9E7FV37-F1
#
_cell.length_a   1.000
_cell.length_b   1.000
_cell.length_c   1.000
_cell.angle_alpha   90.00
_cell.angle_beta   90.00
_cell.angle_gamma   90.00
#
_symmetry.space_group_name_H-M   'P 1'
#
loop_
_entity.id
_entity.type
_entity.pdbx_description
1 polymer ?
#
loop_
_entity_poly.entity_id
_entity_poly.type
_entity_poly.pdbx_seq_one_letter_code
_entity_poly.pdbx_strand_id
1 'polypeptide(L)'
;MMEQNTITQQDQLDQAFYYIKELKERVDRLRELKEMRSRGMIGFRPAQVEVRNLDPNLEVILVCGSRTRFMFHEVISVLEEEGVEVINASFSTVGDRIFHSIHCQSY
;
A
#
# COMPACT_ATOMS: atom_id res chain seq x y z
N MET A 1 -42.57 -8.02 -47.64
CA MET A 1 -41.69 -8.27 -46.48
C MET A 1 -40.56 -7.26 -46.52
N MET A 2 -40.43 -6.47 -45.45
CA MET A 2 -39.23 -5.79 -44.90
C MET A 2 -39.75 -4.58 -44.10
N GLU A 3 -40.02 -4.78 -42.81
CA GLU A 3 -40.31 -3.69 -41.87
C GLU A 3 -38.99 -2.96 -41.58
N GLN A 4 -38.86 -1.72 -42.04
CA GLN A 4 -37.80 -0.83 -41.58
C GLN A 4 -38.21 -0.28 -40.22
N ASN A 5 -37.53 -0.71 -39.16
CA ASN A 5 -37.77 -0.28 -37.79
C ASN A 5 -37.37 1.19 -37.64
N THR A 6 -38.33 2.11 -37.81
CA THR A 6 -38.12 3.55 -37.65
C THR A 6 -38.00 3.87 -36.16
N ILE A 7 -36.79 3.82 -35.61
CA ILE A 7 -36.51 4.34 -34.28
C ILE A 7 -36.83 5.84 -34.31
N THR A 8 -37.80 6.28 -33.53
CA THR A 8 -38.22 7.69 -33.53
C THR A 8 -37.11 8.56 -32.91
N GLN A 9 -37.05 9.85 -33.27
CA GLN A 9 -36.05 10.77 -32.70
C GLN A 9 -36.13 10.82 -31.16
N GLN A 10 -37.32 10.61 -30.60
CA GLN A 10 -37.55 10.53 -29.17
C GLN A 10 -36.92 9.27 -28.56
N ASP A 11 -37.09 8.11 -29.21
CA ASP A 11 -36.44 6.87 -28.76
C ASP A 11 -34.91 6.98 -28.80
N GLN A 12 -34.35 7.69 -29.80
CA GLN A 12 -32.90 7.93 -29.88
C GLN A 12 -32.40 8.83 -28.75
N LEU A 13 -33.18 9.86 -28.38
CA LEU A 13 -32.86 10.75 -27.27
C LEU A 13 -32.94 10.02 -25.92
N ASP A 14 -33.96 9.19 -25.74
CA ASP A 14 -34.12 8.38 -24.53
C ASP A 14 -32.97 7.38 -24.40
N GLN A 15 -32.60 6.70 -25.50
CA GLN A 15 -31.48 5.78 -25.51
C GLN A 15 -30.15 6.48 -25.18
N ALA A 16 -29.92 7.68 -25.74
CA ALA A 16 -28.74 8.49 -25.41
C ALA A 16 -28.74 8.93 -23.94
N PHE A 17 -29.90 9.31 -23.39
CA PHE A 17 -30.05 9.68 -21.99
C PHE A 17 -29.68 8.53 -21.05
N TYR A 18 -30.22 7.33 -21.31
CA TYR A 18 -29.88 6.13 -20.52
C TYR A 18 -28.40 5.79 -20.61
N TYR A 19 -27.81 5.86 -21.81
CA TYR A 19 -26.41 5.56 -22.01
C TYR A 19 -25.48 6.55 -21.28
N ILE A 20 -25.79 7.85 -21.33
CA ILE A 20 -25.03 8.87 -20.60
C ILE A 20 -25.12 8.65 -19.08
N LYS A 21 -26.31 8.28 -18.58
CA LYS A 21 -26.52 7.98 -17.16
C LYS A 21 -25.67 6.78 -16.73
N GLU A 22 -25.70 5.69 -17.48
CA GLU A 22 -24.91 4.49 -17.19
C GLU A 22 -23.40 4.78 -17.21
N LEU A 23 -22.93 5.53 -18.22
CA LEU A 23 -21.52 5.93 -18.30
C LEU A 23 -21.09 6.77 -17.10
N LYS A 24 -21.94 7.69 -16.63
CA LYS A 24 -21.66 8.50 -15.44
C LYS A 24 -21.49 7.63 -14.20
N GLU A 25 -22.41 6.71 -13.96
CA GLU A 25 -22.33 5.77 -12.83
C GLU A 25 -21.08 4.88 -12.94
N ARG A 26 -20.70 4.45 -14.15
CA ARG A 26 -19.47 3.67 -14.37
C ARG A 26 -18.21 4.49 -14.08
N VAL A 27 -18.17 5.76 -14.48
CA VAL A 27 -17.05 6.66 -14.16
C VAL A 27 -16.93 6.88 -12.66
N ASP A 28 -18.03 7.06 -11.96
CA ASP A 28 -18.04 7.26 -10.51
C ASP A 28 -17.51 6.00 -9.78
N ARG A 29 -17.98 4.80 -10.16
CA ARG A 29 -17.43 3.53 -9.63
C ARG A 29 -15.93 3.38 -9.90
N LEU A 30 -15.46 3.76 -11.09
CA LEU A 30 -14.04 3.70 -11.43
C LEU A 30 -13.20 4.70 -10.64
N ARG A 31 -13.75 5.89 -10.35
CA ARG A 31 -13.11 6.90 -9.49
C ARG A 31 -13.01 6.41 -8.06
N GLU A 32 -14.07 5.86 -7.49
CA GLU A 32 -14.05 5.26 -6.14
C GLU A 32 -13.03 4.13 -6.03
N LEU A 33 -12.99 3.22 -7.01
CA LEU A 33 -12.00 2.14 -7.04
C LEU A 33 -10.57 2.69 -7.16
N LYS A 34 -10.35 3.70 -7.99
CA LYS A 34 -9.05 4.38 -8.10
C LYS A 34 -8.67 5.05 -6.78
N GLU A 35 -9.60 5.66 -6.07
CA GLU A 35 -9.35 6.26 -4.75
C GLU A 35 -9.11 5.24 -3.65
N MET A 36 -9.76 4.07 -3.70
CA MET A 36 -9.46 2.96 -2.79
C MET A 36 -8.05 2.42 -3.05
N ARG A 37 -7.69 2.20 -4.31
CA ARG A 37 -6.34 1.75 -4.69
C ARG A 37 -5.29 2.80 -4.39
N SER A 38 -5.56 4.07 -4.66
CA SER A 38 -4.66 5.15 -4.29
C SER A 38 -4.53 5.24 -2.78
N ARG A 39 -5.59 5.11 -1.98
CA ARG A 39 -5.47 5.00 -0.50
C ARG A 39 -4.63 3.79 -0.06
N GLY A 40 -4.69 2.68 -0.79
CA GLY A 40 -3.82 1.51 -0.60
C GLY A 40 -2.35 1.75 -0.98
N MET A 41 -2.09 2.60 -1.98
CA MET A 41 -0.74 2.95 -2.44
C MET A 41 -0.16 4.23 -1.78
N ILE A 42 -1.00 5.12 -1.25
CA ILE A 42 -0.64 6.35 -0.51
C ILE A 42 0.00 6.00 0.85
N GLY A 43 -0.16 4.75 1.31
CA GLY A 43 0.53 4.22 2.49
C GLY A 43 1.70 3.29 2.19
N PHE A 44 1.95 2.94 0.92
CA PHE A 44 3.05 2.05 0.53
C PHE A 44 4.32 2.87 0.30
N ARG A 45 4.79 3.54 1.36
CA ARG A 45 6.18 3.99 1.39
C ARG A 45 7.02 2.74 1.66
N PRO A 46 8.00 2.40 0.80
CA PRO A 46 8.89 1.28 1.07
C PRO A 46 9.57 1.53 2.41
N ALA A 47 9.71 0.46 3.20
CA ALA A 47 10.41 0.56 4.46
C ALA A 47 11.88 0.89 4.17
N GLN A 48 12.44 1.85 4.92
CA GLN A 48 13.84 2.21 4.82
C GLN A 48 14.59 1.43 5.90
N VAL A 49 15.64 0.72 5.51
CA VAL A 49 16.53 0.00 6.44
C VAL A 49 17.89 0.70 6.40
N GLU A 50 18.38 1.04 7.58
CA GLU A 50 19.73 1.52 7.82
C GLU A 50 20.43 0.56 8.77
N VAL A 51 21.66 0.17 8.43
CA VAL A 51 22.47 -0.73 9.24
C VAL A 51 23.77 0.00 9.58
N ARG A 52 24.09 0.07 10.87
CA ARG A 52 25.30 0.73 11.39
C ARG A 52 26.16 -0.29 12.12
N ASN A 53 27.41 -0.42 11.68
CA ASN A 53 28.42 -1.19 12.38
C ASN A 53 29.10 -0.31 13.44
N LEU A 54 29.06 -0.77 14.69
CA LEU A 54 29.63 -0.14 15.87
C LEU A 54 30.52 -1.15 16.62
N ASP A 55 31.34 -1.92 15.88
CA ASP A 55 32.18 -3.04 16.35
C ASP A 55 32.49 -3.00 17.87
N PRO A 56 32.03 -4.00 18.66
CA PRO A 56 31.43 -5.28 18.27
C PRO A 56 29.90 -5.24 18.07
N ASN A 57 29.27 -4.08 18.15
CA ASN A 57 27.81 -3.95 18.12
C ASN A 57 27.29 -3.65 16.71
N LEU A 58 26.10 -4.14 16.40
CA LEU A 58 25.34 -3.85 15.19
C LEU A 58 24.06 -3.12 15.58
N GLU A 59 23.77 -1.99 14.94
CA GLU A 59 22.50 -1.28 15.10
C GLU A 59 21.73 -1.32 13.77
N VAL A 60 20.53 -1.88 13.79
CA VAL A 60 19.61 -1.90 12.65
C VAL A 60 18.44 -0.99 12.94
N ILE A 61 18.27 0.02 12.09
CA ILE A 61 17.17 0.98 12.17
C ILE A 61 16.26 0.74 10.96
N LEU A 62 15.00 0.43 11.24
CA LEU A 62 13.99 0.23 10.21
C LEU A 62 12.90 1.32 10.39
N VAL A 63 12.68 2.10 9.33
CA VAL A 63 11.63 3.12 9.28
C VAL A 63 10.54 2.68 8.33
N CYS A 64 9.33 2.49 8.85
CA CYS A 64 8.19 2.02 8.08
C CYS A 64 6.95 2.88 8.34
N GLY A 65 5.95 2.79 7.46
CA GLY A 65 4.67 3.46 7.68
C GLY A 65 3.80 2.68 8.67
N SER A 66 2.92 3.34 9.41
CA SER A 66 1.98 2.70 10.35
C SER A 66 1.02 1.68 9.74
N ARG A 67 0.89 1.68 8.40
CA ARG A 67 0.10 0.72 7.60
C ARG A 67 0.95 -0.33 6.90
N THR A 68 2.27 -0.31 7.06
CA THR A 68 3.14 -1.38 6.57
C THR A 68 2.93 -2.60 7.44
N ARG A 69 2.77 -3.77 6.82
CA ARG A 69 2.09 -4.86 7.51
C ARG A 69 2.96 -5.59 8.54
N PHE A 70 4.21 -6.02 8.28
CA PHE A 70 4.84 -6.98 9.21
C PHE A 70 6.39 -7.07 9.19
N MET A 71 7.11 -5.97 9.05
CA MET A 71 8.58 -6.03 8.82
C MET A 71 9.44 -6.44 10.03
N PHE A 72 8.94 -6.38 11.28
CA PHE A 72 9.84 -6.49 12.45
C PHE A 72 10.33 -7.91 12.75
N HIS A 73 9.43 -8.91 12.72
CA HIS A 73 9.81 -10.31 12.97
C HIS A 73 10.71 -10.87 11.86
N GLU A 74 10.47 -10.48 10.61
CA GLU A 74 11.27 -10.91 9.45
C GLU A 74 12.72 -10.44 9.59
N VAL A 75 12.94 -9.19 10.04
CA VAL A 75 14.28 -8.65 10.26
C VAL A 75 15.00 -9.39 11.40
N ILE A 76 14.30 -9.69 12.49
CA ILE A 76 14.89 -10.45 13.61
C ILE A 76 15.27 -11.87 13.16
N SER A 77 14.39 -12.57 12.43
CA SER A 77 14.69 -13.91 11.93
C SER A 77 15.92 -13.94 11.01
N VAL A 78 16.05 -12.97 10.10
CA VAL A 78 17.26 -12.86 9.25
C VAL A 78 18.52 -12.63 10.08
N LEU A 79 18.45 -11.79 11.12
CA LEU A 79 19.60 -11.54 12.00
C LEU A 79 20.01 -12.80 12.77
N GLU A 80 19.04 -13.56 13.28
CA GLU A 80 19.29 -14.83 13.98
C GLU A 80 19.84 -15.92 13.04
N GLU A 81 19.34 -16.00 11.81
CA GLU A 81 19.84 -16.92 10.76
C GLU A 81 21.31 -16.64 10.40
N GLU A 82 21.71 -15.38 10.40
CA GLU A 82 23.10 -14.95 10.17
C GLU A 82 24.00 -15.07 11.42
N GLY A 83 23.49 -15.66 12.52
CA GLY A 83 24.25 -15.90 13.74
C GLY A 83 24.49 -14.67 14.60
N VAL A 84 23.70 -13.61 14.40
CA VAL A 84 23.77 -12.36 15.18
C VAL A 84 22.83 -12.47 16.38
N GLU A 85 23.35 -12.16 17.58
CA GLU A 85 22.53 -12.14 18.79
C GLU A 85 21.81 -10.80 18.93
N VAL A 86 20.47 -10.82 18.99
CA VAL A 86 19.66 -9.63 19.22
C VAL A 86 19.59 -9.34 20.73
N ILE A 87 20.26 -8.27 21.17
CA ILE A 87 20.33 -7.86 22.58
C ILE A 87 19.09 -7.07 22.98
N ASN A 88 18.67 -6.13 22.13
CA ASN A 88 17.55 -5.25 22.41
C ASN A 88 16.79 -4.92 21.13
N ALA A 89 15.47 -4.90 21.23
CA ALA A 89 14.59 -4.58 20.12
C ALA A 89 13.50 -3.64 20.66
N SER A 90 13.40 -2.46 20.06
CA SER A 90 12.46 -1.43 20.50
C SER A 90 11.83 -0.75 19.30
N PHE A 91 10.70 -0.07 19.52
CA PHE A 91 10.09 0.75 18.50
C PHE A 91 9.52 2.03 19.09
N SER A 92 9.42 3.06 18.26
CA SER A 92 8.72 4.29 18.56
C SER A 92 7.87 4.72 17.36
N THR A 93 6.80 5.44 17.60
CA THR A 93 5.93 5.96 16.54
C THR A 93 5.93 7.48 16.58
N VAL A 94 6.20 8.11 15.44
CA VAL A 94 6.16 9.56 15.27
C VAL A 94 5.30 9.88 14.05
N GLY A 95 4.11 10.45 14.30
CA GLY A 95 3.13 10.71 13.25
C GLY A 95 2.63 9.42 12.59
N ASP A 96 2.83 9.29 11.28
CA ASP A 96 2.46 8.11 10.48
C ASP A 96 3.61 7.12 10.29
N ARG A 97 4.75 7.33 10.96
CA ARG A 97 5.96 6.50 10.85
C ARG A 97 6.25 5.74 12.13
N ILE A 98 6.70 4.51 11.96
CA ILE A 98 7.23 3.66 13.02
C ILE A 98 8.73 3.51 12.79
N PHE A 99 9.50 3.74 13.85
CA PHE A 99 10.94 3.59 13.92
C PHE A 99 11.24 2.38 14.79
N HIS A 100 11.79 1.35 14.17
CA HIS A 100 12.27 0.15 14.82
C HIS A 100 13.78 0.29 15.04
N SER A 101 14.24 0.05 16.25
CA SER A 101 15.66 -0.01 16.60
C SER A 101 15.99 -1.39 17.14
N ILE A 102 16.95 -2.07 16.52
CA ILE A 102 17.43 -3.38 16.92
C ILE A 102 18.93 -3.27 17.17
N HIS A 103 19.33 -3.57 18.39
CA HIS A 103 20.72 -3.66 18.79
C HIS A 103 21.09 -5.13 18.87
N CYS A 104 22.14 -5.48 18.15
CA CYS A 104 22.62 -6.84 18.02
C CYS A 104 24.13 -6.87 18.25
N GLN A 105 24.65 -8.05 18.54
CA GLN A 105 26.07 -8.30 18.66
C GLN A 105 26.44 -9.49 17.79
N SER A 106 27.50 -9.36 17.00
CA SER A 106 28.11 -10.48 16.31
C SER A 106 29.08 -11.18 17.25
N TYR A 107 29.06 -12.52 17.24
CA TYR A 107 30.06 -13.36 17.92
C TYR A 107 31.41 -13.36 17.20
#